data_AF-C5L1Q7-F1
#
_entry.id   AF-C5L1Q7-F1
#
_cell.length_a   1.000
_cell.length_b   1.000
_cell.length_c   1.000
_cell.angle_alpha   90.00
_cell.angle_beta   90.00
_cell.angle_gamma   90.00
#
_symmetry.space_group_name_H-M   'P 1'
#
loop_
_entity.id
_entity.type
_entity.pdbx_description
1 polymer ?
#
loop_
_entity_poly.entity_id
_entity_poly.type
_entity_poly.pdbx_seq_one_letter_code
_entity_poly.pdbx_strand_id
1 'polypeptide(L)'
;MEQELRDLDIDPDRMPLGRISRKGLTAAFSVLQDLQVELMQPRGPRNLILADLTNRFYTMVPHSIPPGVPLPVLDNEHIIDQKVELVQSLMDLELSYSVVSAPSVKGGDPIRAKYNQLKCGLSMVDRASLEFQLIEEYVVNTHGPTHTTYKLHLINCFRVDRFGENERFEPYSKEPNRMLLWHGSRMTNWAGILPEGLRIAPPQAPVTGYMFGKGV
;
A
#
# COMPACT_ATOMS: atom_id res chain seq x y z
N MET A 1 -12.60 -3.94 1.06
CA MET A 1 -11.73 -4.33 -0.07
C MET A 1 -12.40 -4.02 -1.40
N GLU A 2 -13.60 -4.52 -1.73
CA GLU A 2 -14.28 -4.13 -2.99
C GLU A 2 -14.62 -2.64 -3.07
N GLN A 3 -15.08 -2.03 -1.97
CA GLN A 3 -15.31 -0.59 -1.92
C GLN A 3 -14.03 0.20 -2.23
N GLU A 4 -12.88 -0.27 -1.76
CA GLU A 4 -11.61 0.40 -2.02
C GLU A 4 -11.19 0.33 -3.49
N LEU A 5 -11.51 -0.76 -4.21
CA LEU A 5 -11.32 -0.78 -5.67
C LEU A 5 -12.13 0.33 -6.35
N ARG A 6 -13.36 0.57 -5.89
CA ARG A 6 -14.21 1.64 -6.42
C ARG A 6 -13.65 3.01 -6.07
N ASP A 7 -13.17 3.20 -4.84
CA ASP A 7 -12.55 4.45 -4.38
C ASP A 7 -11.23 4.76 -5.13
N LEU A 8 -10.61 3.74 -5.72
CA LEU A 8 -9.43 3.83 -6.59
C LEU A 8 -9.78 3.99 -8.08
N ASP A 9 -11.05 4.19 -8.42
CA ASP A 9 -11.57 4.25 -9.80
C ASP A 9 -11.24 3.00 -10.63
N ILE A 10 -11.18 1.83 -9.99
CA ILE A 10 -10.96 0.54 -10.65
C ILE A 10 -12.30 -0.17 -10.83
N ASP A 11 -12.47 -0.79 -11.99
CA ASP A 11 -13.68 -1.56 -12.31
C ASP A 11 -13.58 -2.97 -11.66
N PRO A 12 -14.38 -3.26 -10.61
CA PRO A 12 -14.31 -4.54 -9.91
C PRO A 12 -14.86 -5.71 -10.74
N ASP A 13 -15.69 -5.44 -11.75
CA ASP A 13 -16.23 -6.48 -12.63
C ASP A 13 -15.18 -6.92 -13.67
N ARG A 14 -14.35 -5.97 -14.14
CA ARG A 14 -13.24 -6.24 -15.06
C ARG A 14 -11.97 -6.72 -14.34
N MET A 15 -11.74 -6.27 -13.12
CA MET A 15 -10.60 -6.64 -12.28
C MET A 15 -11.04 -7.04 -10.87
N PRO A 16 -11.68 -8.22 -10.73
CA PRO A 16 -12.08 -8.70 -9.42
C PRO A 16 -10.86 -9.06 -8.58
N LEU A 17 -10.97 -8.89 -7.26
CA LEU A 17 -9.87 -9.07 -6.28
C LEU A 17 -9.11 -10.39 -6.47
N GLY A 18 -9.82 -11.50 -6.70
CA GLY A 18 -9.21 -12.82 -6.89
C GLY A 18 -8.50 -13.04 -8.24
N ARG A 19 -8.55 -12.07 -9.17
CA ARG A 19 -7.87 -12.12 -10.47
C ARG A 19 -6.83 -11.01 -10.64
N ILE A 20 -6.58 -10.22 -9.61
CA ILE A 20 -5.48 -9.26 -9.61
C ILE A 20 -4.18 -10.06 -9.69
N SER A 21 -3.48 -9.97 -10.81
CA SER A 21 -2.25 -10.71 -11.03
C SER A 21 -1.05 -9.87 -10.61
N ARG A 22 -0.24 -10.37 -9.67
CA ARG A 22 1.04 -9.75 -9.30
C ARG A 22 1.91 -9.48 -10.53
N LYS A 23 1.97 -10.43 -11.46
CA LYS A 23 2.71 -10.28 -12.73
C LYS A 23 2.14 -9.13 -13.58
N GLY A 24 0.82 -8.99 -13.61
CA GLY A 24 0.15 -7.88 -14.30
C GLY A 24 0.48 -6.52 -13.67
N LEU A 25 0.44 -6.42 -12.34
CA LEU A 25 0.78 -5.18 -11.63
C LEU A 25 2.28 -4.82 -11.78
N THR A 26 3.17 -5.81 -11.73
CA THR A 26 4.60 -5.59 -12.01
C THR A 26 4.83 -5.10 -13.44
N ALA A 27 4.10 -5.62 -14.42
CA ALA A 27 4.16 -5.13 -15.80
C ALA A 27 3.60 -3.71 -15.93
N ALA A 28 2.53 -3.38 -15.21
CA ALA A 28 1.99 -2.02 -15.16
C ALA A 28 3.02 -1.02 -14.61
N PHE A 29 3.76 -1.37 -13.56
CA PHE A 29 4.88 -0.57 -13.06
C PHE A 29 5.96 -0.33 -14.14
N SER A 30 6.34 -1.37 -14.89
CA SER A 30 7.29 -1.21 -15.99
C SER A 30 6.79 -0.24 -17.06
N VAL A 31 5.50 -0.28 -17.41
CA VAL A 31 4.91 0.69 -18.37
C VAL A 31 4.95 2.12 -17.82
N LEU A 32 4.69 2.31 -16.52
CA LEU A 32 4.82 3.63 -15.88
C LEU A 32 6.28 4.13 -15.86
N GLN A 33 7.24 3.21 -15.68
CA GLN A 33 8.66 3.54 -15.76
C GLN A 33 9.06 3.96 -17.18
N ASP A 34 8.55 3.27 -18.20
CA ASP A 34 8.79 3.61 -19.61
C ASP A 34 8.19 4.99 -19.95
N LEU A 35 6.97 5.28 -19.47
CA LEU A 35 6.34 6.60 -19.62
C LEU A 35 7.19 7.71 -19.00
N GLN A 36 7.68 7.47 -17.80
CA GLN A 36 8.54 8.42 -17.11
C GLN A 36 9.83 8.70 -17.89
N VAL A 37 10.50 7.66 -18.37
CA VAL A 37 11.74 7.80 -19.16
C VAL A 37 11.48 8.64 -20.41
N GLU A 38 10.37 8.41 -21.09
CA GLU A 38 9.97 9.18 -22.28
C GLU A 38 9.69 10.66 -21.96
N LEU A 39 9.11 10.94 -20.78
CA LEU A 39 8.87 12.32 -20.36
C LEU A 39 10.16 13.09 -20.05
N MET A 40 11.22 12.40 -19.60
CA MET A 40 12.53 12.97 -19.32
C MET A 40 13.36 13.25 -20.59
N GLN A 41 13.02 12.63 -21.73
CA GLN A 41 13.72 12.89 -22.99
C GLN A 41 13.49 14.34 -23.48
N PRO A 42 14.45 14.90 -24.26
CA PRO A 42 14.27 16.20 -24.91
C PRO A 42 12.99 16.24 -25.75
N ARG A 43 12.32 17.39 -25.80
CA ARG A 43 11.03 17.56 -26.49
C ARG A 43 11.16 17.19 -27.98
N GLY A 44 10.59 16.05 -28.35
CA GLY A 44 10.41 15.56 -29.72
C GLY A 44 8.96 15.07 -29.96
N PRO A 45 8.65 14.50 -31.13
CA PRO A 45 7.32 13.96 -31.42
C PRO A 45 7.06 12.67 -30.64
N ARG A 46 6.68 12.80 -29.36
CA ARG A 46 6.43 11.69 -28.43
C ARG A 46 4.96 11.30 -28.24
N ASN A 47 4.04 12.03 -28.87
CA ASN A 47 2.60 11.84 -28.67
C ASN A 47 2.13 10.40 -29.00
N LEU A 48 2.68 9.78 -30.05
CA LEU A 48 2.33 8.41 -30.43
C LEU A 48 2.86 7.40 -29.41
N ILE A 49 4.07 7.61 -28.87
CA ILE A 49 4.68 6.75 -27.86
C ILE A 49 3.91 6.84 -26.54
N LEU A 50 3.60 8.06 -26.10
CA LEU A 50 2.82 8.29 -24.88
C LEU A 50 1.40 7.68 -25.00
N ALA A 51 0.77 7.79 -26.18
CA ALA A 51 -0.52 7.17 -26.43
C ALA A 51 -0.47 5.63 -26.38
N ASP A 52 0.56 5.01 -26.99
CA ASP A 52 0.75 3.55 -26.94
C ASP A 52 0.94 3.06 -25.50
N LEU A 53 1.89 3.67 -24.77
CA LEU A 53 2.18 3.30 -23.39
C LEU A 53 0.97 3.54 -22.46
N THR A 54 0.25 4.64 -22.67
CA THR A 54 -1.01 4.93 -21.96
C THR A 54 -2.04 3.81 -22.21
N ASN A 55 -2.25 3.42 -23.46
CA ASN A 55 -3.20 2.35 -23.80
C ASN A 55 -2.80 1.01 -23.20
N ARG A 56 -1.49 0.70 -23.21
CA ARG A 56 -0.95 -0.51 -22.56
C ARG A 56 -1.22 -0.51 -21.06
N PHE A 57 -1.04 0.62 -20.38
CA PHE A 57 -1.33 0.74 -18.95
C PHE A 57 -2.81 0.49 -18.64
N TYR A 58 -3.74 1.18 -19.32
CA TYR A 58 -5.18 1.01 -19.08
C TYR A 58 -5.72 -0.36 -19.50
N THR A 59 -5.03 -1.07 -20.39
CA THR A 59 -5.34 -2.47 -20.71
C THR A 59 -4.97 -3.41 -19.56
N MET A 60 -3.87 -3.13 -18.85
CA MET A 60 -3.43 -3.92 -17.70
C MET A 60 -4.20 -3.58 -16.42
N VAL A 61 -4.58 -2.31 -16.25
CA VAL A 61 -5.27 -1.79 -15.07
C VAL A 61 -6.57 -1.14 -15.55
N PRO A 62 -7.69 -1.89 -15.62
CA PRO A 62 -8.96 -1.38 -16.13
C PRO A 62 -9.58 -0.38 -15.15
N HIS A 63 -9.63 0.88 -15.57
CA HIS A 63 -10.27 1.95 -14.81
C HIS A 63 -11.77 2.03 -15.11
N SER A 64 -12.55 2.44 -14.12
CA SER A 64 -13.94 2.83 -14.26
C SER A 64 -14.00 4.22 -14.91
N ILE A 65 -14.21 4.26 -16.22
CA ILE A 65 -14.27 5.51 -16.97
C ILE A 65 -15.72 5.81 -17.35
N PRO A 66 -16.25 6.99 -17.03
CA PRO A 66 -17.62 7.34 -17.38
C PRO A 66 -17.86 7.26 -18.90
N PRO A 67 -19.05 6.83 -19.35
CA PRO A 67 -19.38 6.77 -20.77
C PRO A 67 -19.18 8.12 -21.47
N GLY A 68 -18.51 8.12 -22.63
CA GLY A 68 -18.23 9.32 -23.41
C GLY A 68 -17.02 10.14 -22.97
N VAL A 69 -16.34 9.75 -21.88
CA VAL A 69 -15.09 10.38 -21.45
C VAL A 69 -13.89 9.67 -22.10
N PRO A 70 -12.98 10.37 -22.80
CA PRO A 70 -11.78 9.76 -23.36
C PRO A 70 -10.81 9.33 -22.26
N LEU A 71 -10.01 8.29 -22.55
CA LEU A 71 -8.92 7.85 -21.69
C LEU A 71 -7.92 8.99 -21.45
N PRO A 72 -7.66 9.40 -20.19
CA PRO A 72 -6.68 10.44 -19.90
C PRO A 72 -5.28 9.99 -20.27
N VAL A 73 -4.56 10.80 -21.06
CA VAL A 73 -3.17 10.51 -21.45
C VAL A 73 -2.26 10.69 -20.23
N LEU A 74 -1.32 9.75 -20.03
CA LEU A 74 -0.34 9.80 -18.95
C LEU A 74 0.88 10.62 -19.41
N ASP A 75 0.76 11.95 -19.45
CA ASP A 75 1.70 12.85 -20.12
C ASP A 75 2.54 13.75 -19.20
N ASN A 76 2.39 13.59 -17.89
CA ASN A 76 3.15 14.36 -16.90
C ASN A 76 3.45 13.52 -15.66
N GLU A 77 4.48 13.95 -14.93
CA GLU A 77 5.01 13.29 -13.75
C GLU A 77 3.96 13.12 -12.65
N HIS A 78 3.13 14.15 -12.41
CA HIS A 78 2.09 14.10 -11.38
C HIS A 78 1.06 13.00 -11.64
N ILE A 79 0.60 12.85 -12.88
CA ILE A 79 -0.31 11.76 -13.25
C ILE A 79 0.38 10.40 -13.09
N ILE A 80 1.65 10.27 -13.49
CA ILE A 80 2.39 9.02 -13.33
C ILE A 80 2.49 8.65 -11.85
N ASP A 81 2.86 9.58 -10.98
CA ASP A 81 2.99 9.35 -9.54
C ASP A 81 1.67 8.87 -8.91
N GLN A 82 0.54 9.49 -9.28
CA GLN A 82 -0.79 9.01 -8.88
C GLN A 82 -1.06 7.58 -9.35
N LYS A 83 -0.64 7.22 -10.57
CA LYS A 83 -0.78 5.84 -11.08
C LYS A 83 0.17 4.87 -10.40
N VAL A 84 1.36 5.30 -9.96
CA VAL A 84 2.28 4.49 -9.15
C VAL A 84 1.64 4.16 -7.81
N GLU A 85 1.10 5.17 -7.11
CA GLU A 85 0.39 4.97 -5.85
C GLU A 85 -0.82 4.05 -5.98
N LEU A 86 -1.57 4.19 -7.08
CA LEU A 86 -2.68 3.30 -7.42
C LEU A 86 -2.23 1.85 -7.58
N VAL A 87 -1.20 1.58 -8.41
CA VAL A 87 -0.71 0.21 -8.65
C VAL A 87 -0.12 -0.38 -7.37
N GLN A 88 0.53 0.43 -6.54
CA GLN A 88 1.01 0.01 -5.23
C GLN A 88 -0.15 -0.40 -4.31
N SER A 89 -1.21 0.42 -4.25
CA SER A 89 -2.42 0.12 -3.47
C SER A 89 -3.09 -1.18 -3.94
N LEU A 90 -3.14 -1.41 -5.25
CA LEU A 90 -3.67 -2.68 -5.80
C LEU A 90 -2.81 -3.89 -5.43
N MET A 91 -1.48 -3.72 -5.33
CA MET A 91 -0.57 -4.80 -4.93
C MET A 91 -0.72 -5.16 -3.45
N ASP A 92 -0.90 -4.16 -2.59
CA ASP A 92 -1.15 -4.39 -1.17
C ASP A 92 -2.54 -4.99 -0.92
N LEU A 93 -3.53 -4.59 -1.72
CA LEU A 93 -4.87 -5.17 -1.69
C LEU A 93 -4.91 -6.62 -2.18
N GLU A 94 -4.17 -6.95 -3.25
CA GLU A 94 -4.01 -8.33 -3.74
C GLU A 94 -3.44 -9.24 -2.66
N LEU A 95 -2.36 -8.79 -2.01
CA LEU A 95 -1.77 -9.55 -0.92
C LEU A 95 -2.77 -9.72 0.22
N SER A 96 -3.37 -8.63 0.68
CA SER A 96 -4.31 -8.66 1.79
C SER A 96 -5.48 -9.60 1.50
N TYR A 97 -5.97 -9.59 0.26
CA TYR A 97 -6.98 -10.53 -0.20
C TYR A 97 -6.46 -11.97 -0.22
N SER A 98 -5.22 -12.22 -0.65
CA SER A 98 -4.63 -13.57 -0.65
C SER A 98 -4.56 -14.17 0.76
N VAL A 99 -4.22 -13.36 1.77
CA VAL A 99 -4.18 -13.79 3.19
C VAL A 99 -5.59 -14.08 3.69
N VAL A 100 -6.54 -13.16 3.43
CA VAL A 100 -7.91 -13.28 3.91
C VAL A 100 -8.70 -14.36 3.18
N SER A 101 -8.39 -14.68 1.93
CA SER A 101 -9.07 -15.72 1.15
C SER A 101 -8.44 -17.10 1.30
N ALA A 102 -7.26 -17.20 1.94
CA ALA A 102 -6.59 -18.48 2.16
C ALA A 102 -7.51 -19.48 2.91
N PRO A 103 -7.55 -20.76 2.49
CA PRO A 103 -8.36 -21.77 3.14
C PRO A 103 -8.03 -21.86 4.64
N SER A 104 -9.03 -21.73 5.48
CA SER A 104 -8.90 -22.00 6.91
C SER A 104 -9.14 -23.48 7.20
N VAL A 105 -8.51 -24.00 8.24
CA VAL A 105 -8.78 -25.36 8.74
C VAL A 105 -10.28 -25.51 9.01
N LYS A 106 -10.86 -26.62 8.54
CA LYS A 106 -12.28 -26.92 8.78
C LYS A 106 -12.46 -27.34 10.24
N GLY A 107 -13.35 -26.64 10.95
CA GLY A 107 -13.63 -26.85 12.38
C GLY A 107 -12.87 -25.88 13.28
N GLY A 108 -13.59 -25.27 14.23
CA GLY A 108 -13.07 -24.24 15.14
C GLY A 108 -13.68 -22.85 14.93
N ASP A 109 -13.27 -21.89 15.75
CA ASP A 109 -13.72 -20.49 15.66
C ASP A 109 -13.12 -19.83 14.40
N PRO A 110 -13.97 -19.33 13.46
CA PRO A 110 -13.51 -18.69 12.24
C PRO A 110 -12.63 -17.45 12.50
N ILE A 111 -12.87 -16.70 13.58
CA ILE A 111 -12.07 -15.52 13.93
C ILE A 111 -10.66 -15.95 14.30
N ARG A 112 -10.53 -16.97 15.17
CA ARG A 112 -9.23 -17.53 15.54
C ARG A 112 -8.48 -18.10 14.34
N ALA A 113 -9.18 -18.72 13.40
CA ALA A 113 -8.57 -19.21 12.17
C ALA A 113 -7.97 -18.07 11.33
N LYS A 114 -8.69 -16.94 11.18
CA LYS A 114 -8.17 -15.74 10.49
C LYS A 114 -7.02 -15.08 11.25
N TYR A 115 -7.14 -14.97 12.57
CA TYR A 115 -6.06 -14.44 13.41
C TYR A 115 -4.76 -15.24 13.23
N ASN A 116 -4.83 -16.58 13.22
CA ASN A 116 -3.67 -17.42 13.00
C ASN A 116 -3.02 -17.22 11.62
N GLN A 117 -3.79 -16.84 10.59
CA GLN A 117 -3.26 -16.53 9.25
C GLN A 117 -2.40 -15.27 9.24
N LEU A 118 -2.62 -14.34 10.18
CA LEU A 118 -1.80 -13.13 10.33
C LEU A 118 -0.38 -13.42 10.83
N LYS A 119 -0.11 -14.62 11.37
CA LYS A 119 1.20 -15.02 11.90
C LYS A 119 1.84 -13.95 12.80
N CYS A 120 1.01 -13.29 13.60
CA CYS A 120 1.37 -12.13 14.40
C CYS A 120 0.62 -12.18 15.73
N GLY A 121 1.37 -12.04 16.82
CA GLY A 121 0.85 -11.84 18.16
C GLY A 121 0.35 -10.41 18.34
N LEU A 122 -0.93 -10.25 18.64
CA LEU A 122 -1.53 -8.98 19.03
C LEU A 122 -2.00 -9.09 20.48
N SER A 123 -1.46 -8.24 21.35
CA SER A 123 -1.90 -8.15 22.75
C SER A 123 -2.37 -6.73 23.04
N MET A 124 -3.53 -6.62 23.68
CA MET A 124 -4.08 -5.32 24.06
C MET A 124 -3.20 -4.69 25.14
N VAL A 125 -2.84 -3.42 24.95
CA VAL A 125 -2.13 -2.64 25.96
C VAL A 125 -3.17 -2.10 26.94
N ASP A 126 -2.92 -2.28 28.23
CA ASP A 126 -3.81 -1.76 29.28
C ASP A 126 -3.83 -0.22 29.24
N ARG A 127 -5.04 0.35 29.25
CA ARG A 127 -5.26 1.81 29.23
C ARG A 127 -4.67 2.51 30.45
N ALA A 128 -4.60 1.82 31.58
CA ALA A 128 -4.01 2.36 32.79
C ALA A 128 -2.46 2.31 32.80
N SER A 129 -1.85 1.64 31.82
CA SER A 129 -0.39 1.48 31.76
C SER A 129 0.31 2.76 31.31
N LEU A 130 1.56 2.92 31.76
CA LEU A 130 2.44 3.99 31.30
C LEU A 130 2.68 3.92 29.77
N GLU A 131 2.76 2.71 29.21
CA GLU A 131 2.92 2.51 27.76
C GLU A 131 1.77 3.15 26.97
N PHE A 132 0.52 2.92 27.37
CA PHE A 132 -0.65 3.52 26.71
C PHE A 132 -0.62 5.06 26.81
N GLN A 133 -0.31 5.58 27.99
CA GLN A 133 -0.25 7.04 28.24
C GLN A 133 0.84 7.70 27.38
N LEU A 134 2.02 7.09 27.27
CA LEU A 134 3.10 7.60 26.43
C LEU A 134 2.72 7.62 24.95
N ILE A 135 2.03 6.58 24.46
CA ILE A 135 1.53 6.53 23.09
C ILE A 135 0.45 7.58 22.85
N GLU A 136 -0.47 7.78 23.79
CA GLU A 136 -1.50 8.82 23.72
C GLU A 136 -0.88 10.22 23.67
N GLU A 137 0.09 10.49 24.55
CA GLU A 137 0.85 11.74 24.55
C GLU A 137 1.60 11.92 23.22
N TYR A 138 2.22 10.88 22.68
CA TYR A 138 2.93 10.95 21.41
C TYR A 138 1.98 11.30 20.25
N VAL A 139 0.77 10.70 20.20
CA VAL A 139 -0.27 11.02 19.19
C VAL A 139 -0.68 12.49 19.25
N VAL A 140 -0.90 13.02 20.46
CA VAL A 140 -1.35 14.42 20.66
C VAL A 140 -0.23 15.40 20.31
N ASN A 141 0.98 15.15 20.82
CA ASN A 141 2.11 16.07 20.70
C ASN A 141 2.64 16.18 19.26
N THR A 142 2.50 15.13 18.45
CA THR A 142 2.98 15.13 17.05
C THR A 142 1.89 15.41 16.03
N HIS A 143 0.75 15.98 16.41
CA HIS A 143 -0.28 16.37 15.45
C HIS A 143 0.19 17.60 14.64
N GLY A 144 0.35 17.41 13.32
CA GLY A 144 0.87 18.44 12.43
C GLY A 144 -0.04 19.69 12.38
N PRO A 145 0.50 20.91 12.53
CA PRO A 145 -0.31 22.14 12.64
C PRO A 145 -1.07 22.50 11.35
N THR A 146 -0.68 21.92 10.22
CA THR A 146 -1.34 22.11 8.91
C THR A 146 -2.48 21.12 8.65
N HIS A 147 -2.60 20.03 9.42
CA HIS A 147 -3.59 18.97 9.23
C HIS A 147 -4.84 19.18 10.10
N THR A 148 -5.45 20.36 10.01
CA THR A 148 -6.53 20.80 10.91
C THR A 148 -7.92 20.28 10.58
N THR A 149 -8.08 19.53 9.49
CA THR A 149 -9.39 19.02 9.04
C THR A 149 -9.93 17.87 9.91
N TYR A 150 -9.09 17.28 10.77
CA TYR A 150 -9.47 16.20 11.67
C TYR A 150 -8.72 16.28 13.00
N LYS A 151 -9.22 15.55 14.01
CA LYS A 151 -8.52 15.26 15.26
C LYS A 151 -8.43 13.76 15.47
N LEU A 152 -7.34 13.31 16.06
CA LEU A 152 -7.11 11.91 16.37
C LEU A 152 -7.45 11.64 17.84
N HIS A 153 -8.09 10.50 18.08
CA HIS A 153 -8.37 9.99 19.42
C HIS A 153 -7.89 8.55 19.50
N LEU A 154 -7.04 8.24 20.48
CA LEU A 154 -6.52 6.89 20.67
C LEU A 154 -7.61 5.99 21.24
N ILE A 155 -8.22 5.17 20.38
CA ILE A 155 -9.26 4.23 20.81
C ILE A 155 -8.62 3.02 21.46
N ASN A 156 -7.74 2.31 20.76
CA ASN A 156 -7.10 1.09 21.26
C ASN A 156 -5.60 1.12 20.93
N CYS A 157 -4.81 0.44 21.76
CA CYS A 157 -3.39 0.21 21.52
C CYS A 157 -3.11 -1.29 21.62
N PHE A 158 -2.35 -1.82 20.66
CA PHE A 158 -1.96 -3.22 20.62
C PHE A 158 -0.45 -3.31 20.51
N ARG A 159 0.16 -4.15 21.35
CA ARG A 159 1.53 -4.59 21.15
C ARG A 159 1.53 -5.67 20.08
N VAL A 160 2.39 -5.46 19.10
CA VAL A 160 2.52 -6.29 17.90
C VAL A 160 3.82 -7.07 17.98
N ASP A 161 3.73 -8.39 17.85
CA ASP A 161 4.88 -9.30 17.81
C ASP A 161 4.78 -10.18 16.57
N ARG A 162 5.59 -9.89 15.55
CA ARG A 162 5.49 -10.55 14.23
C ARG A 162 6.44 -11.73 14.17
N PHE A 163 5.95 -12.85 13.63
CA PHE A 163 6.74 -14.07 13.56
C PHE A 163 8.06 -13.86 12.81
N GLY A 164 9.18 -14.15 13.49
CA GLY A 164 10.53 -14.02 12.95
C GLY A 164 11.07 -12.59 12.86
N GLU A 165 10.32 -11.56 13.29
CA GLU A 165 10.74 -10.16 13.13
C GLU A 165 11.86 -9.77 14.09
N ASN A 166 11.79 -10.23 15.35
CA ASN A 166 12.84 -9.99 16.34
C ASN A 166 14.19 -10.57 15.88
N GLU A 167 14.19 -11.77 15.31
CA GLU A 167 15.40 -12.42 14.78
C GLU A 167 15.98 -11.68 13.56
N ARG A 168 15.11 -11.14 12.68
CA ARG A 168 15.55 -10.31 11.54
C ARG A 168 16.05 -8.94 12.00
N PHE A 169 15.52 -8.42 13.10
CA PHE A 169 15.92 -7.13 13.66
C PHE A 169 17.18 -7.22 14.54
N GLU A 170 17.51 -8.40 15.08
CA GLU A 170 18.64 -8.61 15.99
C GLU A 170 19.98 -8.04 15.48
N PRO A 171 20.37 -8.17 14.20
CA PRO A 171 21.61 -7.54 13.69
C PRO A 171 21.66 -6.02 13.87
N TYR A 172 20.51 -5.36 13.98
CA TYR A 172 20.35 -3.92 14.14
C TYR A 172 20.00 -3.50 15.58
N SER A 173 19.89 -4.46 16.51
CA SER A 173 19.48 -4.23 17.91
C SER A 173 20.47 -3.37 18.69
N LYS A 174 21.69 -3.19 18.18
CA LYS A 174 22.77 -2.40 18.79
C LYS A 174 23.03 -1.07 18.07
N GLU A 175 22.26 -0.73 17.05
CA GLU A 175 22.37 0.56 16.39
C GLU A 175 22.09 1.69 17.40
N PRO A 176 22.93 2.74 17.46
CA PRO A 176 22.86 3.74 18.52
C PRO A 176 21.65 4.69 18.39
N ASN A 177 21.14 4.88 17.18
CA ASN A 177 20.09 5.86 16.88
C ASN A 177 18.74 5.18 16.59
N ARG A 178 18.21 4.44 17.56
CA ARG A 178 16.89 3.80 17.44
C ARG A 178 15.79 4.73 17.92
N MET A 179 14.80 4.91 17.08
CA MET A 179 13.63 5.75 17.36
C MET A 179 12.34 4.97 17.10
N LEU A 180 11.32 5.27 17.89
CA LEU A 180 9.94 4.87 17.60
C LEU A 180 9.33 5.93 16.68
N LEU A 181 8.80 5.52 15.52
CA LEU A 181 8.26 6.42 14.50
C LEU A 181 6.87 5.95 14.04
N TRP A 182 6.10 6.88 13.49
CA TRP A 182 4.78 6.58 12.93
C TRP A 182 4.86 6.05 11.50
N HIS A 183 4.07 5.01 11.20
CA HIS A 183 3.78 4.58 9.83
C HIS A 183 2.27 4.43 9.67
N GLY A 184 1.67 5.25 8.80
CA GLY A 184 0.25 5.19 8.47
C GLY A 184 0.01 4.36 7.21
N SER A 185 -0.98 3.49 7.24
CA SER A 185 -1.43 2.73 6.07
C SER A 185 -2.94 2.52 6.10
N ARG A 186 -3.53 2.24 4.93
CA ARG A 186 -4.96 1.99 4.79
C ARG A 186 -5.37 0.74 5.58
N MET A 187 -6.59 0.71 6.09
CA MET A 187 -7.11 -0.39 6.93
C MET A 187 -6.95 -1.75 6.27
N THR A 188 -7.20 -1.82 4.97
CA THR A 188 -7.12 -3.04 4.16
C THR A 188 -5.71 -3.61 4.05
N ASN A 189 -4.70 -2.75 4.01
CA ASN A 189 -3.29 -3.16 3.89
C ASN A 189 -2.77 -3.87 5.15
N TRP A 190 -3.37 -3.63 6.32
CA TRP A 190 -2.93 -4.26 7.57
C TRP A 190 -3.06 -5.79 7.56
N ALA A 191 -4.01 -6.33 6.79
CA ALA A 191 -4.11 -7.78 6.59
C ALA A 191 -2.90 -8.38 5.84
N GLY A 192 -2.17 -7.55 5.08
CA GLY A 192 -0.91 -7.88 4.44
C GLY A 192 0.33 -7.54 5.27
N ILE A 193 0.33 -6.37 5.93
CA ILE A 193 1.47 -5.86 6.71
C ILE A 193 1.77 -6.73 7.92
N LEU A 194 0.74 -7.14 8.67
CA LEU A 194 0.92 -7.95 9.88
C LEU A 194 1.63 -9.30 9.62
N PRO A 195 1.23 -10.10 8.60
CA PRO A 195 1.93 -11.35 8.29
C PRO A 195 3.28 -11.15 7.59
N GLU A 196 3.42 -10.18 6.68
CA GLU A 196 4.59 -10.13 5.79
C GLU A 196 5.62 -9.06 6.13
N GLY A 197 5.22 -7.86 6.52
CA GLY A 197 6.18 -6.76 6.59
C GLY A 197 5.61 -5.44 6.18
N LEU A 198 6.28 -4.39 6.64
CA LEU A 198 6.49 -3.25 5.75
C LEU A 198 7.44 -3.70 4.64
N ARG A 199 7.07 -3.42 3.39
CA ARG A 199 7.79 -3.87 2.20
C ARG A 199 8.19 -2.67 1.37
N ILE A 200 9.36 -2.76 0.76
CA ILE A 200 9.82 -1.76 -0.20
C ILE A 200 9.10 -2.02 -1.53
N ALA A 201 8.75 -0.95 -2.22
CA ALA A 201 8.18 -1.00 -3.56
C ALA A 201 9.06 -1.85 -4.52
N PRO A 202 8.45 -2.58 -5.48
CA PRO A 202 9.19 -3.47 -6.35
C PRO A 202 10.22 -2.72 -7.22
N PRO A 203 11.30 -3.38 -7.68
CA PRO A 203 12.32 -2.76 -8.53
C PRO A 203 11.77 -2.12 -9.81
N GLN A 204 10.65 -2.62 -10.32
CA GLN A 204 9.99 -2.15 -11.55
C GLN A 204 9.18 -0.86 -11.34
N ALA A 205 8.82 -0.51 -10.10
CA ALA A 205 8.12 0.74 -9.83
C ALA A 205 8.99 1.95 -10.24
N PRO A 206 8.41 3.02 -10.80
CA PRO A 206 9.08 4.30 -10.93
C PRO A 206 9.69 4.78 -9.61
N VAL A 207 10.78 5.56 -9.70
CA VAL A 207 11.37 6.22 -8.52
C VAL A 207 10.68 7.54 -8.21
N THR A 208 10.03 8.16 -9.21
CA THR A 208 9.19 9.35 -8.96
C THR A 208 7.92 8.98 -8.21
N GLY A 209 7.40 9.93 -7.45
CA GLY A 209 6.41 9.71 -6.40
C GLY A 209 7.03 9.39 -5.04
N TYR A 210 8.26 8.87 -4.99
CA TYR A 210 9.01 8.69 -3.75
C TYR A 210 9.96 9.85 -3.50
N MET A 211 9.76 10.62 -2.42
CA MET A 211 10.57 11.81 -2.12
C MET A 211 12.08 11.53 -2.06
N PHE A 212 12.48 10.35 -1.59
CA PHE A 212 13.88 9.94 -1.43
C PHE A 212 14.18 8.56 -2.03
N GLY A 213 13.37 8.14 -3.00
CA GLY A 213 13.42 6.81 -3.57
C GLY A 213 12.71 5.75 -2.72
N LYS A 214 12.79 4.50 -3.17
CA LYS A 214 12.00 3.39 -2.62
C LYS A 214 12.53 2.98 -1.25
N GLY A 215 11.68 3.04 -0.24
CA GLY A 215 12.01 2.68 1.13
C GLY A 215 10.77 2.44 1.97
N VAL A 216 11.00 2.24 3.26
CA VAL A 216 9.98 2.28 4.31
C VAL A 216 10.15 3.59 5.08
#